data_AF-A0A970TKN4-F1
#
_entry.id   AF-A0A970TKN4-F1
#
_cell.length_a   1.000
_cell.length_b   1.000
_cell.length_c   1.000
_cell.angle_alpha   90.00
_cell.angle_beta   90.00
_cell.angle_gamma   90.00
#
_symmetry.space_group_name_H-M   'P 1'
#
loop_
_entity.id
_entity.type
_entity.pdbx_description
1 polymer ?
#
loop_
_entity_poly.entity_id
_entity_poly.type
_entity_poly.pdbx_seq_one_letter_code
_entity_poly.pdbx_strand_id
1 'polypeptide(L)'
;MKKSTYEDARGRAIRYFGKAGIVLTRMEKDAIEVADFGLGELDKTGLELVTYVNTERCCAKELVLFPRQTCPEHRHPTVMGEPGKEETFRCRWGMAYL
;
A
#
# COMPACT_ATOMS: atom_id res chain seq x y z
N MET A 1 -5.47 8.54 -12.59
CA MET A 1 -5.52 7.16 -13.11
C MET A 1 -6.85 6.81 -13.80
N LYS A 2 -6.84 6.01 -14.88
CA LYS A 2 -8.07 5.46 -15.51
C LYS A 2 -8.68 4.35 -14.63
N LYS A 3 -10.00 4.20 -14.63
CA LYS A 3 -10.70 3.15 -13.86
C LYS A 3 -10.17 1.74 -14.17
N SER A 4 -9.94 1.41 -15.45
CA SER A 4 -9.40 0.10 -15.83
C SER A 4 -8.03 -0.18 -15.20
N THR A 5 -7.13 0.81 -15.22
CA THR A 5 -5.80 0.69 -14.59
C THR A 5 -5.90 0.45 -13.08
N TYR A 6 -6.82 1.15 -12.41
CA TYR A 6 -7.08 0.95 -10.98
C TYR A 6 -7.58 -0.46 -10.68
N GLU A 7 -8.57 -0.96 -11.43
CA GLU A 7 -9.13 -2.31 -11.26
C GLU A 7 -8.09 -3.41 -11.54
N ASP A 8 -7.28 -3.24 -12.58
CA ASP A 8 -6.20 -4.17 -12.93
C ASP A 8 -5.12 -4.22 -11.84
N ALA A 9 -4.71 -3.06 -11.32
CA ALA A 9 -3.76 -2.96 -10.21
C ALA A 9 -4.32 -3.56 -8.91
N ARG A 10 -5.59 -3.29 -8.59
CA ARG A 10 -6.26 -3.90 -7.44
C ARG A 10 -6.28 -5.43 -7.55
N GLY A 11 -6.64 -5.95 -8.72
CA GLY A 11 -6.63 -7.38 -8.99
C GLY A 11 -5.23 -8.00 -8.88
N ARG A 12 -4.18 -7.29 -9.31
CA ARG A 12 -2.78 -7.69 -9.12
C ARG A 12 -2.40 -7.73 -7.64
N ALA A 13 -2.70 -6.69 -6.86
CA ALA A 13 -2.42 -6.62 -5.43
C ALA A 13 -3.05 -7.79 -4.66
N ILE A 14 -4.32 -8.12 -4.96
CA ILE A 14 -5.02 -9.29 -4.37
C ILE A 14 -4.23 -10.59 -4.63
N ARG A 15 -3.67 -10.77 -5.83
CA ARG A 15 -2.85 -11.95 -6.15
C ARG A 15 -1.53 -11.97 -5.36
N TYR A 16 -0.91 -10.81 -5.13
CA TYR A 16 0.31 -10.72 -4.31
C TYR A 16 0.04 -11.04 -2.84
N PHE A 17 -1.05 -10.52 -2.26
CA PHE A 17 -1.47 -10.92 -0.91
C PHE A 17 -1.69 -12.44 -0.82
N GLY A 18 -2.34 -13.04 -1.82
CA GLY A 18 -2.50 -14.49 -1.90
C GLY A 18 -1.16 -15.26 -1.94
N LYS A 19 -0.16 -14.78 -2.68
CA LYS A 19 1.20 -15.36 -2.71
C LYS A 19 1.90 -15.31 -1.35
N ALA A 20 1.63 -14.27 -0.56
CA ALA A 20 2.14 -14.11 0.80
C ALA A 20 1.35 -14.93 1.85
N GLY A 21 0.30 -15.66 1.45
CA GLY A 21 -0.58 -16.37 2.37
C GLY A 21 -1.52 -15.47 3.17
N ILE A 22 -1.73 -14.23 2.71
CA ILE A 22 -2.57 -13.23 3.38
C ILE A 22 -4.00 -13.36 2.87
N VAL A 23 -4.91 -13.74 3.76
CA VAL A 23 -6.34 -13.90 3.44
C VAL A 23 -7.05 -12.58 3.65
N LEU A 24 -7.70 -12.09 2.59
CA LEU A 24 -8.55 -10.89 2.65
C LEU A 24 -10.02 -11.27 2.45
N THR A 25 -10.87 -10.67 3.27
CA THR A 25 -12.33 -10.65 3.11
C THR A 25 -12.74 -9.92 1.84
N ARG A 26 -14.01 -10.02 1.46
CA ARG A 26 -14.55 -9.26 0.33
C ARG A 26 -14.43 -7.74 0.55
N MET A 27 -14.78 -7.28 1.75
CA MET A 27 -14.71 -5.85 2.09
C MET A 27 -13.28 -5.32 2.00
N GLU A 28 -12.29 -6.06 2.50
CA GLU A 28 -10.88 -5.66 2.40
C GLU A 28 -10.38 -5.63 0.95
N LYS A 29 -10.79 -6.59 0.12
CA LYS A 29 -10.45 -6.59 -1.32
C LYS A 29 -11.05 -5.39 -2.05
N ASP A 30 -12.27 -5.00 -1.69
CA ASP A 30 -12.96 -3.86 -2.28
C ASP A 30 -12.37 -2.52 -1.76
N ALA A 31 -11.79 -2.51 -0.56
CA ALA A 31 -11.17 -1.35 0.08
C ALA A 31 -9.68 -1.14 -0.27
N ILE A 32 -9.08 -1.98 -1.13
CA ILE A 32 -7.69 -1.78 -1.56
C ILE A 32 -7.54 -0.42 -2.24
N GLU A 33 -6.59 0.36 -1.76
CA GLU A 33 -6.19 1.64 -2.33
C GLU A 33 -5.05 1.41 -3.35
N VAL A 34 -5.09 2.15 -4.46
CA VAL A 34 -4.03 2.15 -5.47
C VAL A 34 -3.66 3.61 -5.73
N ALA A 35 -2.42 3.95 -5.44
CA ALA A 35 -1.90 5.30 -5.58
C ALA A 35 -0.84 5.36 -6.69
N ASP A 36 -1.07 6.20 -7.69
CA ASP A 36 -0.06 6.59 -8.70
C ASP A 36 0.63 7.91 -8.34
N PHE A 37 0.33 8.46 -7.15
CA PHE A 37 0.81 9.74 -6.63
C PHE A 37 0.61 10.93 -7.60
N GLY A 38 -0.35 10.84 -8.52
CA GLY A 38 -0.59 11.87 -9.53
C GLY A 38 0.44 11.91 -10.67
N LEU A 39 1.36 10.94 -10.74
CA LEU A 39 2.46 10.91 -11.72
C LEU A 39 2.09 10.17 -13.02
N GLY A 40 1.00 9.40 -13.02
CA GLY A 40 0.53 8.68 -14.20
C GLY A 40 1.43 7.52 -14.65
N GLU A 41 2.42 7.12 -13.84
CA GLU A 41 3.37 6.04 -14.13
C GLU A 41 3.33 4.91 -13.09
N LEU A 42 2.12 4.42 -12.76
CA LEU A 42 1.86 3.47 -11.66
C LEU A 42 2.85 2.30 -11.56
N ASP A 43 3.17 1.62 -12.67
CA ASP A 43 4.05 0.45 -12.66
C ASP A 43 5.51 0.79 -12.27
N LYS A 44 5.89 2.06 -12.34
CA LYS A 44 7.22 2.56 -11.96
C LYS A 44 7.18 3.29 -10.62
N THR A 45 6.21 4.17 -10.43
CA THR A 45 6.04 4.94 -9.19
C THR A 45 4.61 4.78 -8.71
N GLY A 46 4.43 4.10 -7.58
CA GLY A 46 3.10 3.74 -7.08
C GLY A 46 3.13 2.90 -5.81
N LEU A 47 1.94 2.69 -5.25
CA LEU A 47 1.74 1.85 -4.08
C LEU A 47 0.33 1.28 -4.07
N GLU A 48 0.20 -0.01 -3.78
CA GLU A 48 -1.08 -0.64 -3.50
C GLU A 48 -1.13 -1.06 -2.03
N LEU A 49 -2.25 -0.82 -1.35
CA LEU A 49 -2.38 -1.16 0.06
C LEU A 49 -3.79 -1.48 0.47
N VAL A 50 -3.91 -2.22 1.58
CA VAL A 50 -5.15 -2.35 2.34
C VAL A 50 -4.90 -1.90 3.77
N THR A 51 -5.81 -1.09 4.30
CA THR A 51 -5.77 -0.67 5.70
C THR A 51 -6.65 -1.60 6.52
N TYR A 52 -6.06 -2.36 7.46
CA TYR A 52 -6.80 -3.25 8.35
C TYR A 52 -7.49 -2.50 9.48
N VAL A 53 -6.76 -1.54 10.07
CA VAL A 53 -7.22 -0.73 11.18
C VAL A 53 -6.55 0.63 11.12
N ASN A 54 -7.29 1.68 11.45
CA ASN A 54 -6.78 3.03 11.59
C ASN A 54 -7.56 3.74 12.71
N THR A 55 -7.09 3.59 13.94
CA THR A 55 -7.66 4.26 15.11
C THR A 55 -6.84 5.51 15.45
N GLU A 56 -7.22 6.22 16.51
CA GLU A 56 -6.43 7.32 17.07
C GLU A 56 -5.05 6.87 17.59
N ARG A 57 -4.88 5.58 17.92
CA ARG A 57 -3.68 5.07 18.60
C ARG A 57 -2.80 4.18 17.73
N CYS A 58 -3.39 3.44 16.80
CA CYS A 58 -2.64 2.50 15.97
C CYS A 58 -3.24 2.36 14.57
N CYS A 59 -2.35 2.06 13.63
CA CYS A 59 -2.67 1.75 12.26
C CYS A 59 -1.94 0.46 11.86
N ALA A 60 -2.62 -0.41 11.09
CA ALA A 60 -1.99 -1.55 10.44
C ALA A 60 -2.43 -1.60 8.98
N LYS A 61 -1.45 -1.76 8.08
CA LYS A 61 -1.66 -1.84 6.65
C LYS A 61 -0.84 -3.00 6.09
N GLU A 62 -1.33 -3.62 5.03
CA GLU A 62 -0.52 -4.47 4.18
C GLU A 62 -0.28 -3.76 2.84
N LEU A 63 0.95 -3.86 2.34
CA LEU A 63 1.44 -3.10 1.20
C LEU A 63 1.90 -4.07 0.11
N VAL A 64 1.71 -3.69 -1.14
CA VAL A 64 2.31 -4.34 -2.30
C VAL A 64 3.12 -3.29 -3.06
N LEU A 65 4.32 -3.69 -3.47
CA LEU A 65 5.03 -3.06 -4.56
C LEU A 65 5.13 -4.08 -5.70
N PHE A 66 4.74 -3.66 -6.90
CA PHE A 66 4.99 -4.45 -8.11
C PHE A 66 6.50 -4.53 -8.41
N PRO A 67 6.94 -5.49 -9.25
CA PRO A 67 8.36 -5.66 -9.55
C PRO A 67 8.99 -4.37 -10.07
N ARG A 68 9.98 -3.86 -9.31
CA ARG A 68 10.70 -2.59 -9.58
C ARG A 68 9.86 -1.31 -9.44
N GLN A 69 8.66 -1.39 -8.87
CA GLN A 69 7.88 -0.21 -8.51
C GLN A 69 8.49 0.48 -7.28
N THR A 70 8.45 1.80 -7.24
CA THR A 70 8.97 2.64 -6.16
C THR A 70 7.85 3.43 -5.52
N CYS A 71 7.78 3.42 -4.19
CA CYS A 71 7.01 4.43 -3.45
C CYS A 71 7.89 5.69 -3.32
N PRO A 72 7.41 6.88 -3.70
CA PRO A 72 8.22 8.10 -3.64
C PRO A 72 8.63 8.44 -2.20
N GLU A 73 9.79 9.10 -2.08
CA GLU A 73 10.31 9.58 -0.80
C GLU A 73 9.29 10.49 -0.10
N HIS A 74 9.05 10.22 1.18
CA HIS A 74 8.19 11.04 2.02
C HIS A 74 8.59 10.88 3.50
N ARG A 75 8.05 11.76 4.35
CA ARG A 75 8.19 11.70 5.80
C ARG A 75 6.85 11.95 6.47
N HIS A 76 6.68 11.44 7.69
CA HIS A 76 5.55 11.78 8.55
C HIS A 76 5.96 12.95 9.45
N PRO A 77 5.48 14.19 9.20
CA PRO A 77 5.83 15.33 10.04
C PRO A 77 5.08 15.28 11.38
N THR A 78 5.54 16.06 12.36
CA THR A 78 4.75 16.40 13.55
C THR A 78 3.41 17.02 13.13
N VAL A 79 2.33 16.55 13.73
CA VAL A 79 0.97 17.04 13.48
C VAL A 79 0.36 17.44 14.81
N MET A 80 -0.12 18.67 14.93
CA MET A 80 -0.80 19.18 16.14
C MET A 80 0.00 19.02 17.45
N GLY A 81 1.33 19.04 17.37
CA GLY A 81 2.22 18.89 18.53
C GLY A 81 2.61 17.44 18.84
N GLU A 82 1.96 16.46 18.22
CA GLU A 82 2.32 15.04 18.35
C GLU A 82 3.45 14.69 17.38
N PRO A 83 4.46 13.90 17.80
CA PRO A 83 5.51 13.39 16.92
C PRO A 83 4.91 12.73 15.67
N GLY A 84 5.62 12.89 14.54
CA GLY A 84 5.22 12.24 13.30
C GLY A 84 5.10 10.73 13.46
N LYS A 85 4.21 10.13 12.65
CA LYS A 85 3.91 8.69 12.71
C LYS A 85 5.20 7.85 12.69
N GLU A 86 5.40 7.08 13.75
CA GLU A 86 6.38 5.99 13.78
C GLU A 86 5.77 4.76 13.09
N GLU A 87 6.53 4.13 12.19
CA GLU A 87 6.07 2.94 11.49
C GLU A 87 7.18 1.90 11.37
N THR A 88 6.78 0.63 11.51
CA THR A 88 7.66 -0.52 11.36
C THR A 88 7.29 -1.27 10.09
N PHE A 89 8.27 -1.50 9.23
CA PHE A 89 8.10 -2.33 8.03
C PHE A 89 8.60 -3.75 8.27
N ARG A 90 7.84 -4.74 7.76
CA ARG A 90 8.26 -6.13 7.72
C ARG A 90 7.94 -6.72 6.35
N CYS A 91 8.95 -7.05 5.58
CA CYS A 91 8.76 -7.77 4.32
C CYS A 91 8.12 -9.15 4.60
N ARG A 92 6.96 -9.41 3.99
CA ARG A 92 6.24 -10.70 4.10
C ARG A 92 6.56 -11.65 2.97
N TRP A 93 6.83 -11.11 1.79
CA TRP A 93 7.08 -11.89 0.58
C TRP A 93 7.88 -11.07 -0.43
N GLY A 94 8.83 -11.70 -1.11
CA GLY A 94 9.71 -11.03 -2.07
C GLY A 94 10.86 -10.28 -1.41
N MET A 95 11.18 -9.09 -1.93
CA MET A 95 12.30 -8.26 -1.49
C MET A 95 11.93 -6.78 -1.65
N ALA A 96 12.23 -5.98 -0.62
CA ALA A 96 12.07 -4.53 -0.63
C ALA A 96 13.37 -3.89 -0.16
N TYR A 97 13.74 -2.79 -0.80
CA TYR A 97 14.85 -1.94 -0.40
C TYR A 97 14.25 -0.69 0.25
N LEU A 98 14.63 -0.43 1.50
CA LEU A 98 14.16 0.68 2.33
C LEU A 98 15.35 1.52 2.79
#